data_AF-A0AAE9Z8Z0-F1
#
_entry.id   AF-A0AAE9Z8Z0-F1
#
_cell.length_a   1.000
_cell.length_b   1.000
_cell.length_c   1.000
_cell.angle_alpha   90.00
_cell.angle_beta   90.00
_cell.angle_gamma   90.00
#
_symmetry.space_group_name_H-M   'P 1'
#
loop_
_entity.id
_entity.type
_entity.pdbx_description
1 polymer ?
#
loop_
_entity_poly.entity_id
_entity_poly.type
_entity_poly.pdbx_seq_one_letter_code
_entity_poly.pdbx_strand_id
1 'polypeptide(L)'
;MYKNKMQKTHVNNLFSLVVLTLLVMLLSLRPVKASTIILDFTSNPSTNIFGVSTNAFDSSPFGFTGLSHNQVIESIFDTVVEDFFGYVYPSLPPGKELDLDFEIGTIGSGPQNGDSDYSYFKIGEDYQNQTGSLGHACLSCALPDYFTYSPGAVVGSIFTDNLLNLAQLALTDDDRINLIAGTTSHEIGHALSLPHPSGAEANPGESSFGLMGTGASPANMPNGERILDRAFSYSNFDRLISAIGLRDISVEVPEPGTVMLMLLSLGLMVSRRKLIK
;
A
#
# COMPACT_ATOMS: atom_id res chain seq x y z
N MET A 1 -32.79 45.48 -34.82
CA MET A 1 -32.08 44.24 -35.22
C MET A 1 -30.70 44.01 -34.58
N TYR A 2 -30.23 44.82 -33.63
CA TYR A 2 -28.86 44.68 -33.06
C TYR A 2 -28.71 43.81 -31.79
N LYS A 3 -29.82 43.45 -31.10
CA LYS A 3 -29.76 42.71 -29.82
C LYS A 3 -29.38 41.23 -29.95
N ASN A 4 -29.72 40.56 -31.06
CA ASN A 4 -29.51 39.12 -31.22
C ASN A 4 -28.05 38.71 -31.49
N LYS A 5 -27.18 39.64 -31.92
CA LYS A 5 -25.79 39.31 -32.26
C LYS A 5 -24.88 39.27 -31.02
N MET A 6 -25.08 40.16 -30.05
CA MET A 6 -24.30 40.20 -28.80
C MET A 6 -24.60 39.03 -27.85
N GLN A 7 -25.83 38.52 -27.85
CA GLN A 7 -26.22 37.43 -26.96
C GLN A 7 -25.63 36.08 -27.39
N LYS A 8 -25.41 35.89 -28.70
CA LYS A 8 -24.79 34.67 -29.27
C LYS A 8 -23.29 34.57 -28.96
N THR A 9 -22.57 35.69 -28.93
CA THR A 9 -21.13 35.72 -28.62
C THR A 9 -20.82 35.39 -27.15
N HIS A 10 -21.66 35.81 -26.21
CA HIS A 10 -21.44 35.50 -24.78
C HIS A 10 -21.65 34.01 -24.43
N VAL A 11 -22.61 33.34 -25.08
CA VAL A 11 -22.88 31.91 -24.84
C VAL A 11 -21.73 31.05 -25.37
N ASN A 12 -21.16 31.39 -26.53
CA ASN A 12 -20.02 30.67 -27.10
C ASN A 12 -18.76 30.82 -26.22
N ASN A 13 -18.51 32.02 -25.69
CA ASN A 13 -17.36 32.25 -24.81
C ASN A 13 -17.47 31.51 -23.48
N LEU A 14 -18.68 31.40 -22.91
CA LEU A 14 -18.92 30.65 -21.69
C LEU A 14 -18.73 29.15 -21.90
N PHE A 15 -19.21 28.61 -23.04
CA PHE A 15 -19.03 27.20 -23.38
C PHE A 15 -17.55 26.84 -23.59
N SER A 16 -16.80 27.69 -24.32
CA SER A 16 -15.35 27.51 -24.49
C SER A 16 -14.58 27.60 -23.17
N LEU A 17 -14.98 28.49 -22.25
CA LEU A 17 -14.33 28.59 -20.93
C LEU A 17 -14.57 27.34 -20.09
N VAL A 18 -15.79 26.79 -20.09
CA VAL A 18 -16.15 25.55 -19.37
C VAL A 18 -15.42 24.34 -19.93
N VAL A 19 -15.36 24.19 -21.26
CA VAL A 19 -14.61 23.11 -21.91
C VAL A 19 -13.12 23.22 -21.60
N LEU A 20 -12.55 24.43 -21.59
CA LEU A 20 -11.15 24.65 -21.25
C LEU A 20 -10.87 24.35 -19.77
N THR A 21 -11.77 24.69 -18.85
CA THR A 21 -11.61 24.35 -17.42
C THR A 21 -11.73 22.85 -17.17
N LEU A 22 -12.65 22.16 -17.85
CA LEU A 22 -12.75 20.69 -17.82
C LEU A 22 -11.49 20.02 -18.37
N LEU A 23 -10.96 20.52 -19.49
CA LEU A 23 -9.72 20.00 -20.09
C LEU A 23 -8.52 20.23 -19.17
N VAL A 24 -8.44 21.38 -18.50
CA VAL A 24 -7.38 21.67 -17.51
C VAL A 24 -7.53 20.78 -16.27
N MET A 25 -8.75 20.54 -15.77
CA MET A 25 -8.96 19.60 -14.67
C MET A 25 -8.56 18.17 -15.05
N LEU A 26 -8.93 17.71 -16.25
CA LEU A 26 -8.53 16.39 -16.78
C LEU A 26 -7.02 16.27 -17.01
N LEU A 27 -6.34 17.37 -17.39
CA LEU A 27 -4.89 17.43 -17.57
C LEU A 27 -4.12 17.61 -16.23
N SER A 28 -4.80 18.06 -15.18
CA SER A 28 -4.25 18.20 -13.82
C SER A 28 -4.38 16.94 -12.97
N LEU A 29 -5.06 15.89 -13.45
CA LEU A 29 -5.00 14.55 -12.89
C LEU A 29 -3.67 13.89 -13.29
N ARG A 30 -2.55 14.45 -12.83
CA ARG A 30 -1.33 13.64 -12.78
C ARG A 30 -1.50 12.69 -11.60
N PRO A 31 -1.31 11.37 -11.76
CA PRO A 31 -1.20 10.49 -10.61
C PRO A 31 -0.12 11.08 -9.70
N VAL A 32 -0.46 11.24 -8.43
CA VAL A 32 0.53 11.51 -7.39
C VAL A 32 1.49 10.33 -7.47
N LYS A 33 2.75 10.59 -7.79
CA LYS A 33 3.76 9.55 -7.98
C LYS A 33 4.19 9.05 -6.60
N ALA A 34 3.50 8.04 -6.10
CA ALA A 34 3.94 7.33 -4.91
C ALA A 34 4.99 6.28 -5.27
N SER A 35 5.65 5.72 -4.26
CA SER A 35 6.41 4.49 -4.42
C SER A 35 5.44 3.32 -4.31
N THR A 36 5.46 2.38 -5.26
CA THR A 36 4.59 1.19 -5.20
C THR A 36 5.35 -0.05 -4.74
N ILE A 37 4.83 -0.75 -3.74
CA ILE A 37 5.31 -2.07 -3.31
C ILE A 37 4.42 -3.14 -3.92
N ILE A 38 5.01 -4.01 -4.74
CA ILE A 38 4.29 -5.11 -5.39
C ILE A 38 4.58 -6.43 -4.67
N LEU A 39 3.52 -7.09 -4.19
CA LEU A 39 3.61 -8.40 -3.54
C LEU A 39 3.41 -9.51 -4.60
N ASP A 40 4.45 -10.33 -4.81
CA ASP A 40 4.41 -11.45 -5.74
C ASP A 40 4.27 -12.79 -4.99
N PHE A 41 3.11 -13.42 -5.15
CA PHE A 41 2.77 -14.75 -4.64
C PHE A 41 2.82 -15.85 -5.73
N THR A 42 3.22 -15.50 -6.96
CA THR A 42 3.10 -16.37 -8.13
C THR A 42 3.99 -17.61 -8.06
N SER A 43 3.76 -18.56 -8.96
CA SER A 43 4.55 -19.80 -9.01
C SER A 43 5.98 -19.65 -9.52
N ASN A 44 6.34 -18.51 -10.10
CA ASN A 44 7.66 -18.32 -10.70
C ASN A 44 8.70 -18.05 -9.61
N PRO A 45 9.84 -18.78 -9.61
CA PRO A 45 10.93 -18.49 -8.71
C PRO A 45 11.53 -17.13 -9.05
N SER A 46 12.03 -16.43 -8.04
CA SER A 46 12.77 -15.19 -8.21
C SER A 46 13.94 -15.11 -7.26
N THR A 47 14.88 -14.21 -7.56
CA THR A 47 16.04 -13.95 -6.73
C THR A 47 16.06 -12.47 -6.37
N ASN A 48 16.16 -12.17 -5.08
CA ASN A 48 16.27 -10.79 -4.63
C ASN A 48 17.66 -10.21 -4.92
N ILE A 49 17.84 -8.92 -4.68
CA ILE A 49 19.11 -8.20 -4.91
C ILE A 49 20.31 -8.72 -4.10
N PHE A 50 20.08 -9.59 -3.11
CA PHE A 50 21.13 -10.26 -2.33
C PHE A 50 21.47 -11.66 -2.82
N GLY A 51 20.87 -12.10 -3.93
CA GLY A 51 21.08 -13.45 -4.45
C GLY A 51 20.24 -14.52 -3.74
N VAL A 52 19.31 -14.13 -2.86
CA VAL A 52 18.45 -15.08 -2.15
C VAL A 52 17.25 -15.45 -3.02
N SER A 53 17.02 -16.75 -3.18
CA SER A 53 15.98 -17.27 -4.08
C SER A 53 14.75 -17.73 -3.31
N THR A 54 13.58 -17.33 -3.80
CA THR A 54 12.28 -17.66 -3.23
C THR A 54 11.38 -18.25 -4.31
N ASN A 55 10.72 -19.34 -3.98
CA ASN A 55 9.81 -20.10 -4.84
C ASN A 55 8.36 -19.60 -4.75
N ALA A 56 7.44 -20.40 -5.27
CA ALA A 56 6.00 -20.21 -5.14
C ALA A 56 5.57 -20.13 -3.67
N PHE A 57 4.51 -19.37 -3.43
CA PHE A 57 3.77 -19.44 -2.18
C PHE A 57 2.87 -20.68 -2.19
N ASP A 58 2.99 -21.53 -1.15
CA ASP A 58 2.05 -22.61 -0.87
C ASP A 58 1.37 -22.36 0.49
N SER A 59 0.06 -22.16 0.45
CA SER A 59 -0.76 -21.97 1.65
C SER A 59 -1.20 -23.30 2.28
N SER A 60 -1.03 -24.43 1.58
CA SER A 60 -1.51 -25.74 2.03
C SER A 60 -0.95 -26.19 3.39
N PRO A 61 0.32 -25.94 3.75
CA PRO A 61 0.89 -26.44 5.00
C PRO A 61 0.44 -25.64 6.24
N PHE A 62 -0.16 -24.47 6.04
CA PHE A 62 -0.66 -23.62 7.14
C PHE A 62 -1.99 -24.12 7.71
N GLY A 63 -2.72 -24.98 7.00
CA GLY A 63 -3.94 -25.61 7.50
C GLY A 63 -5.15 -24.66 7.57
N PHE A 64 -5.23 -23.66 6.69
CA PHE A 64 -6.42 -22.82 6.54
C PHE A 64 -7.66 -23.68 6.27
N THR A 65 -8.75 -23.42 7.01
CA THR A 65 -9.96 -24.25 6.93
C THR A 65 -11.15 -23.54 6.28
N GLY A 66 -11.14 -22.20 6.29
CA GLY A 66 -12.21 -21.38 5.73
C GLY A 66 -11.88 -20.66 4.41
N LEU A 67 -10.63 -20.73 3.95
CA LEU A 67 -10.13 -19.90 2.85
C LEU A 67 -9.57 -20.75 1.70
N SER A 68 -9.92 -20.38 0.46
CA SER A 68 -9.19 -20.84 -0.72
C SER A 68 -7.81 -20.18 -0.80
N HIS A 69 -6.90 -20.73 -1.60
CA HIS A 69 -5.54 -20.17 -1.78
C HIS A 69 -5.57 -18.68 -2.19
N ASN A 70 -6.46 -18.29 -3.10
CA ASN A 70 -6.59 -16.89 -3.51
C ASN A 70 -7.12 -16.01 -2.39
N GLN A 71 -8.08 -16.50 -1.60
CA GLN A 71 -8.58 -15.75 -0.44
C GLN A 71 -7.48 -15.57 0.62
N VAL A 72 -6.60 -16.56 0.81
CA VAL A 72 -5.42 -16.40 1.68
C VAL A 72 -4.51 -15.30 1.17
N ILE A 73 -4.21 -15.26 -0.14
CA ILE A 73 -3.40 -14.21 -0.74
C ILE A 73 -4.04 -12.82 -0.55
N GLU A 74 -5.33 -12.70 -0.85
CA GLU A 74 -6.09 -11.45 -0.69
C GLU A 74 -6.11 -11.00 0.78
N SER A 75 -6.35 -11.91 1.73
CA SER A 75 -6.33 -11.58 3.16
C SER A 75 -4.94 -11.17 3.66
N ILE A 76 -3.86 -11.81 3.18
CA ILE A 76 -2.50 -11.37 3.50
C ILE A 76 -2.26 -9.96 2.95
N PHE A 77 -2.64 -9.71 1.70
CA PHE A 77 -2.48 -8.39 1.08
C PHE A 77 -3.27 -7.31 1.82
N ASP A 78 -4.54 -7.55 2.12
CA ASP A 78 -5.40 -6.61 2.84
C ASP A 78 -4.82 -6.30 4.22
N THR A 79 -4.31 -7.31 4.94
CA THR A 79 -3.66 -7.12 6.24
C THR A 79 -2.36 -6.32 6.12
N VAL A 80 -1.54 -6.57 5.09
CA VAL A 80 -0.37 -5.73 4.81
C VAL A 80 -0.79 -4.28 4.54
N VAL A 81 -1.84 -4.04 3.76
CA VAL A 81 -2.35 -2.68 3.53
C VAL A 81 -2.83 -2.05 4.85
N GLU A 82 -3.54 -2.82 5.68
CA GLU A 82 -4.02 -2.39 7.00
C GLU A 82 -2.88 -2.00 7.95
N ASP A 83 -1.77 -2.75 7.96
CA ASP A 83 -0.59 -2.45 8.76
C ASP A 83 -0.04 -1.03 8.49
N PHE A 84 -0.15 -0.55 7.25
CA PHE A 84 0.33 0.77 6.83
C PHE A 84 -0.72 1.89 6.91
N PHE A 85 -2.02 1.57 6.72
CA PHE A 85 -3.07 2.58 6.57
C PHE A 85 -4.27 2.44 7.51
N GLY A 86 -4.46 1.29 8.15
CA GLY A 86 -5.64 0.99 8.98
C GLY A 86 -5.61 1.62 10.37
N TYR A 87 -4.42 1.91 10.87
CA TYR A 87 -4.23 2.40 12.24
C TYR A 87 -4.15 3.93 12.33
N VAL A 88 -4.64 4.46 13.46
CA VAL A 88 -4.55 5.90 13.77
C VAL A 88 -3.26 6.19 14.53
N TYR A 89 -2.39 6.99 13.92
CA TYR A 89 -1.14 7.44 14.53
C TYR A 89 -1.23 8.92 14.93
N PRO A 90 -0.76 9.32 16.12
CA PRO A 90 -0.80 10.72 16.57
C PRO A 90 -0.06 11.71 15.64
N SER A 91 0.95 11.24 14.93
CA SER A 91 1.76 12.02 14.00
C SER A 91 1.18 12.12 12.60
N LEU A 92 0.17 11.31 12.26
CA LEU A 92 -0.50 11.34 10.95
C LEU A 92 -1.61 12.41 10.96
N PRO A 93 -1.49 13.50 10.18
CA PRO A 93 -2.52 14.52 10.13
C PRO A 93 -3.81 13.96 9.49
N PRO A 94 -5.01 14.43 9.91
CA PRO A 94 -6.26 14.05 9.26
C PRO A 94 -6.26 14.40 7.77
N GLY A 95 -6.74 13.48 6.93
CA GLY A 95 -6.78 13.65 5.48
C GLY A 95 -5.45 13.38 4.76
N LYS A 96 -4.44 12.89 5.49
CA LYS A 96 -3.15 12.45 4.94
C LYS A 96 -2.97 10.95 5.11
N GLU A 97 -2.18 10.37 4.22
CA GLU A 97 -1.68 8.99 4.30
C GLU A 97 -0.22 8.96 3.83
N LEU A 98 0.45 7.84 4.09
CA LEU A 98 1.80 7.58 3.60
C LEU A 98 1.84 7.69 2.06
N ASP A 99 2.89 8.29 1.49
CA ASP A 99 3.07 8.39 0.03
C ASP A 99 3.58 7.07 -0.56
N LEU A 100 2.76 6.03 -0.41
CA LEU A 100 3.06 4.63 -0.70
C LEU A 100 1.82 3.97 -1.30
N ASP A 101 2.01 3.06 -2.24
CA ASP A 101 0.96 2.21 -2.79
C ASP A 101 1.34 0.73 -2.68
N PHE A 102 0.33 -0.13 -2.70
CA PHE A 102 0.52 -1.57 -2.71
C PHE A 102 -0.30 -2.20 -3.82
N GLU A 103 0.27 -3.22 -4.46
CA GLU A 103 -0.43 -4.04 -5.44
C GLU A 103 -0.06 -5.52 -5.28
N ILE A 104 -0.98 -6.42 -5.60
CA ILE A 104 -0.64 -7.81 -5.91
C ILE A 104 -0.21 -7.86 -7.38
N GLY A 105 0.94 -8.46 -7.66
CA GLY A 105 1.46 -8.50 -9.02
C GLY A 105 2.41 -9.66 -9.30
N THR A 106 3.02 -9.62 -10.47
CA THR A 106 4.04 -10.58 -10.90
C THR A 106 5.31 -9.83 -11.21
N ILE A 107 6.45 -10.33 -10.72
CA ILE A 107 7.76 -9.73 -11.00
C ILE A 107 7.95 -9.53 -12.50
N GLY A 108 8.24 -8.29 -12.88
CA GLY A 108 8.44 -7.86 -14.26
C GLY A 108 7.23 -7.24 -14.95
N SER A 109 6.03 -7.23 -14.35
CA SER A 109 4.84 -6.61 -14.95
C SER A 109 4.80 -5.08 -14.80
N GLY A 110 5.42 -4.56 -13.74
CA GLY A 110 5.23 -3.20 -13.26
C GLY A 110 3.88 -3.02 -12.55
N PRO A 111 3.66 -1.86 -11.90
CA PRO A 111 2.41 -1.55 -11.23
C PRO A 111 1.33 -1.10 -12.24
N GLN A 112 0.07 -1.42 -11.97
CA GLN A 112 -1.08 -1.06 -12.80
C GLN A 112 -1.44 0.43 -12.68
N ASN A 113 -1.14 1.05 -11.54
CA ASN A 113 -1.37 2.48 -11.32
C ASN A 113 -0.46 3.40 -12.18
N GLY A 114 0.56 2.83 -12.84
CA GLY A 114 1.47 3.54 -13.73
C GLY A 114 2.64 4.24 -13.02
N ASP A 115 2.87 3.94 -11.74
CA ASP A 115 3.99 4.50 -11.00
C ASP A 115 5.34 4.07 -11.59
N SER A 116 6.27 5.03 -11.60
CA SER A 116 7.61 4.83 -12.12
C SER A 116 8.61 4.38 -11.06
N ASP A 117 8.28 4.58 -9.79
CA ASP A 117 9.06 4.09 -8.66
C ASP A 117 8.31 2.93 -8.00
N TYR A 118 8.90 1.75 -8.07
CA TYR A 118 8.29 0.55 -7.52
C TYR A 118 9.33 -0.52 -7.24
N SER A 119 9.01 -1.42 -6.32
CA SER A 119 9.83 -2.56 -5.98
C SER A 119 8.96 -3.79 -5.72
N TYR A 120 9.57 -4.98 -5.81
CA TYR A 120 8.88 -6.24 -5.55
C TYR A 120 9.34 -6.87 -4.25
N PHE A 121 8.39 -7.50 -3.58
CA PHE A 121 8.62 -8.49 -2.54
C PHE A 121 8.15 -9.84 -3.04
N LYS A 122 9.00 -10.85 -2.93
CA LYS A 122 8.61 -12.23 -3.24
C LYS A 122 8.18 -12.94 -1.96
N ILE A 123 6.99 -13.52 -1.98
CA ILE A 123 6.46 -14.32 -0.88
C ILE A 123 6.41 -15.78 -1.35
N GLY A 124 7.03 -16.68 -0.58
CA GLY A 124 6.94 -18.11 -0.86
C GLY A 124 7.97 -18.93 -0.10
N GLU A 125 8.24 -20.12 -0.60
CA GLU A 125 9.18 -21.04 0.05
C GLU A 125 10.64 -20.67 -0.21
N ASP A 126 11.49 -20.85 0.78
CA ASP A 126 12.93 -20.76 0.65
C ASP A 126 13.48 -21.87 -0.27
N TYR A 127 14.04 -21.47 -1.42
CA TYR A 127 14.56 -22.42 -2.41
C TYR A 127 15.99 -22.89 -2.11
N GLN A 128 16.73 -22.20 -1.23
CA GLN A 128 18.16 -22.44 -1.00
C GLN A 128 18.52 -22.74 0.46
N ASN A 129 17.54 -23.06 1.31
CA ASN A 129 17.74 -23.37 2.73
C ASN A 129 18.56 -22.26 3.45
N GLN A 130 18.15 -21.01 3.32
CA GLN A 130 18.39 -19.92 4.25
C GLN A 130 17.83 -20.25 5.64
N THR A 131 18.42 -21.26 6.29
CA THR A 131 17.90 -21.83 7.54
C THR A 131 17.77 -20.77 8.64
N GLY A 132 16.55 -20.59 9.15
CA GLY A 132 16.26 -19.82 10.36
C GLY A 132 15.83 -18.36 10.15
N SER A 133 15.93 -17.82 8.93
CA SER A 133 15.42 -16.48 8.61
C SER A 133 13.94 -16.57 8.21
N LEU A 134 13.10 -15.65 8.68
CA LEU A 134 11.68 -15.59 8.29
C LEU A 134 11.45 -14.77 7.02
N GLY A 135 12.38 -13.84 6.75
CA GLY A 135 12.42 -13.02 5.57
C GLY A 135 13.80 -12.38 5.43
N HIS A 136 14.02 -11.70 4.32
CA HIS A 136 15.22 -10.93 4.05
C HIS A 136 14.88 -9.74 3.14
N ALA A 137 14.97 -8.54 3.70
CA ALA A 137 15.01 -7.29 2.96
C ALA A 137 16.25 -6.44 3.30
N CYS A 138 16.60 -5.55 2.38
CA CYS A 138 17.62 -4.53 2.58
C CYS A 138 17.07 -3.39 3.44
N LEU A 139 17.95 -2.69 4.16
CA LEU A 139 17.59 -1.43 4.78
C LEU A 139 17.54 -0.32 3.72
N SER A 140 16.43 0.43 3.66
CA SER A 140 16.25 1.65 2.83
C SER A 140 16.22 1.46 1.31
N CYS A 141 16.18 0.23 0.80
CA CYS A 141 16.32 -0.05 -0.62
C CYS A 141 15.06 0.13 -1.48
N ALA A 142 13.89 0.29 -0.84
CA ALA A 142 12.68 0.72 -1.53
C ALA A 142 12.58 2.26 -1.57
N LEU A 143 13.56 2.99 -1.04
CA LEU A 143 13.61 4.45 -1.15
C LEU A 143 14.48 4.89 -2.34
N PRO A 144 13.97 5.72 -3.24
CA PRO A 144 14.64 6.08 -4.50
C PRO A 144 15.98 6.81 -4.30
N ASP A 145 16.16 7.51 -3.17
CA ASP A 145 17.34 8.34 -2.90
C ASP A 145 18.49 7.60 -2.20
N TYR A 146 18.26 6.38 -1.69
CA TYR A 146 19.22 5.68 -0.81
C TYR A 146 19.96 4.52 -1.48
N PHE A 147 19.43 3.96 -2.57
CA PHE A 147 20.04 2.79 -3.23
C PHE A 147 19.95 2.85 -4.75
N THR A 148 21.05 2.46 -5.42
CA THR A 148 21.17 2.39 -6.88
C THR A 148 20.62 1.05 -7.42
N TYR A 149 19.34 0.78 -7.22
CA TYR A 149 18.65 -0.28 -7.95
C TYR A 149 17.68 0.32 -8.97
N SER A 150 17.52 -0.35 -10.10
CA SER A 150 16.51 0.03 -11.07
C SER A 150 15.12 -0.21 -10.49
N PRO A 151 14.14 0.69 -10.73
CA PRO A 151 12.74 0.40 -10.46
C PRO A 151 12.36 -1.00 -10.96
N GLY A 152 11.59 -1.72 -10.15
CA GLY A 152 11.23 -3.11 -10.40
C GLY A 152 12.25 -4.14 -9.94
N ALA A 153 13.21 -3.77 -9.11
CA ALA A 153 14.06 -4.74 -8.41
C ALA A 153 13.25 -5.53 -7.36
N VAL A 154 13.63 -6.79 -7.14
CA VAL A 154 13.12 -7.61 -6.03
C VAL A 154 13.96 -7.30 -4.79
N VAL A 155 13.43 -6.47 -3.91
CA VAL A 155 14.19 -5.90 -2.77
C VAL A 155 14.00 -6.68 -1.47
N GLY A 156 13.01 -7.57 -1.42
CA GLY A 156 12.78 -8.43 -0.28
C GLY A 156 12.18 -9.79 -0.63
N SER A 157 12.38 -10.73 0.28
CA SER A 157 11.89 -12.09 0.21
C SER A 157 11.29 -12.50 1.56
N ILE A 158 10.14 -13.18 1.55
CA ILE A 158 9.51 -13.79 2.72
C ILE A 158 9.55 -15.30 2.54
N PHE A 159 10.02 -16.03 3.57
CA PHE A 159 10.20 -17.48 3.57
C PHE A 159 9.08 -18.14 4.37
N THR A 160 7.99 -18.49 3.70
CA THR A 160 6.76 -18.96 4.35
C THR A 160 6.91 -20.34 4.99
N ASP A 161 7.79 -21.18 4.46
CA ASP A 161 8.14 -22.47 5.05
C ASP A 161 8.79 -22.33 6.44
N ASN A 162 9.61 -21.29 6.64
CA ASN A 162 10.21 -20.97 7.94
C ASN A 162 9.19 -20.44 8.96
N LEU A 163 7.99 -20.01 8.53
CA LEU A 163 6.91 -19.58 9.40
C LEU A 163 6.08 -20.75 9.96
N LEU A 164 6.17 -21.96 9.39
CA LEU A 164 5.28 -23.07 9.74
C LEU A 164 5.37 -23.51 11.20
N ASN A 165 6.54 -23.39 11.83
CA ASN A 165 6.69 -23.67 13.26
C ASN A 165 5.96 -22.65 14.14
N LEU A 166 5.88 -21.40 13.70
CA LEU A 166 5.15 -20.34 14.40
C LEU A 166 3.64 -20.47 14.15
N ALA A 167 3.24 -20.92 12.96
CA ALA A 167 1.84 -21.16 12.63
C ALA A 167 1.17 -22.22 13.52
N GLN A 168 1.95 -23.08 14.20
CA GLN A 168 1.42 -24.02 15.20
C GLN A 168 0.85 -23.33 16.46
N LEU A 169 1.20 -22.07 16.69
CA LEU A 169 0.66 -21.26 17.79
C LEU A 169 -0.70 -20.66 17.43
N ALA A 170 -1.03 -20.56 16.14
CA ALA A 170 -2.25 -19.95 15.64
C ALA A 170 -3.48 -20.80 15.96
N LEU A 171 -4.51 -20.17 16.54
CA LEU A 171 -5.79 -20.77 16.84
C LEU A 171 -6.83 -20.49 15.74
N THR A 172 -6.67 -19.38 15.02
CA THR A 172 -7.59 -18.92 13.97
C THR A 172 -6.90 -18.81 12.61
N ASP A 173 -7.69 -18.67 11.54
CA ASP A 173 -7.14 -18.33 10.22
C ASP A 173 -6.55 -16.91 10.24
N ASP A 174 -7.14 -15.98 11.00
CA ASP A 174 -6.62 -14.61 11.17
C ASP A 174 -5.22 -14.61 11.81
N ASP A 175 -4.98 -15.43 12.84
CA ASP A 175 -3.66 -15.58 13.46
C ASP A 175 -2.58 -16.02 12.45
N ARG A 176 -2.96 -16.88 11.48
CA ARG A 176 -2.06 -17.35 10.41
C ARG A 176 -1.83 -16.27 9.37
N ILE A 177 -2.86 -15.50 9.03
CA ILE A 177 -2.75 -14.34 8.14
C ILE A 177 -1.82 -13.28 8.78
N ASN A 178 -2.07 -12.91 10.03
CA ASN A 178 -1.25 -11.95 10.79
C ASN A 178 0.22 -12.36 10.88
N LEU A 179 0.50 -13.67 11.01
CA LEU A 179 1.87 -14.18 10.99
C LEU A 179 2.58 -13.90 9.66
N ILE A 180 1.93 -14.18 8.53
CA ILE A 180 2.52 -14.01 7.19
C ILE A 180 2.56 -12.52 6.83
N ALA A 181 1.44 -11.82 6.99
CA ALA A 181 1.31 -10.39 6.71
C ALA A 181 2.26 -9.57 7.58
N GLY A 182 2.25 -9.76 8.90
CA GLY A 182 3.15 -9.02 9.78
C GLY A 182 4.63 -9.38 9.58
N THR A 183 4.98 -10.55 9.03
CA THR A 183 6.36 -10.82 8.57
C THR A 183 6.66 -10.05 7.29
N THR A 184 5.71 -10.00 6.37
CA THR A 184 5.84 -9.27 5.10
C THR A 184 5.99 -7.77 5.36
N SER A 185 5.11 -7.17 6.16
CA SER A 185 5.16 -5.76 6.59
C SER A 185 6.45 -5.43 7.35
N HIS A 186 7.00 -6.36 8.13
CA HIS A 186 8.30 -6.19 8.79
C HIS A 186 9.45 -6.04 7.78
N GLU A 187 9.51 -6.91 6.78
CA GLU A 187 10.54 -6.83 5.74
C GLU A 187 10.37 -5.59 4.84
N ILE A 188 9.12 -5.20 4.55
CA ILE A 188 8.83 -3.93 3.87
C ILE A 188 9.29 -2.75 4.73
N GLY A 189 9.07 -2.81 6.05
CA GLY A 189 9.58 -1.83 7.00
C GLY A 189 11.10 -1.64 6.90
N HIS A 190 11.88 -2.71 6.80
CA HIS A 190 13.34 -2.59 6.55
C HIS A 190 13.62 -1.86 5.23
N ALA A 191 12.97 -2.26 4.14
CA ALA A 191 13.16 -1.62 2.84
C ALA A 191 12.78 -0.13 2.86
N LEU A 192 11.90 0.29 3.78
CA LEU A 192 11.52 1.68 4.04
C LEU A 192 12.30 2.33 5.20
N SER A 193 13.47 1.79 5.55
CA SER A 193 14.44 2.33 6.53
C SER A 193 14.10 2.15 8.01
N LEU A 194 13.23 1.22 8.37
CA LEU A 194 12.94 0.93 9.77
C LEU A 194 13.91 -0.13 10.32
N PRO A 195 14.67 0.16 11.39
CA PRO A 195 15.48 -0.84 12.07
C PRO A 195 14.65 -1.59 13.12
N HIS A 196 15.20 -2.70 13.63
CA HIS A 196 14.64 -3.36 14.81
C HIS A 196 14.71 -2.46 16.07
N PRO A 197 13.66 -2.48 16.92
CA PRO A 197 13.69 -1.82 18.22
C PRO A 197 14.47 -2.67 19.23
N SER A 198 14.84 -2.06 20.37
CA SER A 198 15.51 -2.78 21.45
C SER A 198 14.58 -3.57 22.38
N GLY A 199 13.28 -3.60 22.10
CA GLY A 199 12.27 -4.28 22.92
C GLY A 199 10.84 -3.92 22.50
N ALA A 200 9.91 -4.13 23.41
CA ALA A 200 8.52 -3.70 23.26
C ALA A 200 8.42 -2.18 23.11
N GLU A 201 7.48 -1.72 22.28
CA GLU A 201 7.24 -0.31 22.01
C GLU A 201 5.74 -0.06 21.96
N ALA A 202 5.30 1.10 22.46
CA ALA A 202 3.91 1.50 22.38
C ALA A 202 3.46 1.61 20.93
N ASN A 203 2.35 0.95 20.62
CA ASN A 203 1.76 0.83 19.30
C ASN A 203 0.23 0.65 19.44
N PRO A 204 -0.56 0.86 18.38
CA PRO A 204 -2.02 0.73 18.45
C PRO A 204 -2.56 -0.69 18.22
N GLY A 205 -1.72 -1.68 17.90
CA GLY A 205 -2.12 -3.06 17.64
C GLY A 205 -2.32 -3.89 18.92
N GLU A 206 -2.62 -5.18 18.73
CA GLU A 206 -2.88 -6.12 19.83
C GLU A 206 -1.60 -6.58 20.53
N SER A 207 -0.50 -6.65 19.77
CA SER A 207 0.81 -7.04 20.28
C SER A 207 1.45 -5.96 21.16
N SER A 208 2.15 -6.40 22.20
CA SER A 208 2.99 -5.52 23.01
C SER A 208 4.25 -5.02 22.27
N PHE A 209 4.56 -5.63 21.12
CA PHE A 209 5.67 -5.26 20.24
C PHE A 209 5.12 -4.70 18.93
N GLY A 210 5.74 -3.63 18.43
CA GLY A 210 5.43 -3.15 17.08
C GLY A 210 5.91 -4.12 16.00
N LEU A 211 5.47 -3.93 14.75
CA LEU A 211 5.82 -4.75 13.58
C LEU A 211 7.31 -5.01 13.43
N MET A 212 8.16 -4.02 13.73
CA MET A 212 9.61 -4.13 13.63
C MET A 212 10.26 -4.97 14.75
N GLY A 213 9.49 -5.44 15.73
CA GLY A 213 9.94 -6.40 16.72
C GLY A 213 10.36 -7.73 16.08
N THR A 214 11.42 -8.35 16.62
CA THR A 214 11.86 -9.68 16.24
C THR A 214 12.16 -10.52 17.48
N GLY A 215 12.08 -11.84 17.35
CA GLY A 215 12.41 -12.80 18.41
C GLY A 215 13.91 -12.98 18.63
N ALA A 216 14.75 -12.40 17.76
CA ALA A 216 16.17 -12.26 18.01
C ALA A 216 16.48 -11.00 18.84
N SER A 217 17.69 -10.96 19.40
CA SER A 217 18.24 -9.71 19.93
C SER A 217 18.27 -8.65 18.82
N PRO A 218 17.93 -7.38 19.10
CA PRO A 218 17.77 -6.81 20.44
C PRO A 218 16.34 -6.84 21.01
N ALA A 219 15.31 -7.04 20.18
CA ALA A 219 13.92 -6.99 20.63
C ALA A 219 13.51 -8.17 21.53
N ASN A 220 13.96 -9.39 21.23
CA ASN A 220 13.62 -10.62 21.95
C ASN A 220 12.10 -10.83 22.12
N MET A 221 11.32 -10.50 21.08
CA MET A 221 9.87 -10.66 21.03
C MET A 221 9.47 -12.15 21.18
N PRO A 222 8.59 -12.50 22.12
CA PRO A 222 8.07 -13.86 22.24
C PRO A 222 7.34 -14.32 20.97
N ASN A 223 7.44 -15.62 20.65
CA ASN A 223 6.80 -16.16 19.45
C ASN A 223 5.27 -16.00 19.41
N GLY A 224 4.61 -15.99 20.57
CA GLY A 224 3.16 -15.76 20.66
C GLY A 224 2.74 -14.37 20.20
N GLU A 225 3.62 -13.37 20.26
CA GLU A 225 3.33 -12.01 19.78
C GLU A 225 3.35 -11.91 18.24
N ARG A 226 3.92 -12.92 17.55
CA ARG A 226 4.10 -12.89 16.08
C ARG A 226 2.84 -13.23 15.30
N ILE A 227 1.90 -13.93 15.93
CA ILE A 227 0.62 -14.33 15.34
C ILE A 227 -0.50 -13.33 15.66
N LEU A 228 -0.24 -12.36 16.54
CA LEU A 228 -1.18 -11.30 16.86
C LEU A 228 -1.21 -10.26 15.75
N ASP A 229 -2.29 -9.50 15.71
CA ASP A 229 -2.38 -8.28 14.92
C ASP A 229 -1.36 -7.25 15.45
N ARG A 230 -0.46 -6.81 14.56
CA ARG A 230 0.71 -6.01 14.89
C ARG A 230 0.68 -4.73 14.10
N ALA A 231 0.70 -3.59 14.79
CA ALA A 231 0.88 -2.29 14.17
C ALA A 231 2.36 -1.85 14.23
N PHE A 232 2.74 -0.84 13.43
CA PHE A 232 3.99 -0.13 13.68
C PHE A 232 3.94 0.55 15.06
N SER A 233 5.07 0.65 15.74
CA SER A 233 5.17 1.52 16.91
C SER A 233 5.07 2.99 16.51
N TYR A 234 4.65 3.86 17.42
CA TYR A 234 4.53 5.29 17.14
C TYR A 234 5.86 5.88 16.63
N SER A 235 6.99 5.46 17.23
CA SER A 235 8.35 5.86 16.83
C SER A 235 8.72 5.38 15.42
N ASN A 236 8.33 4.17 15.04
CA ASN A 236 8.58 3.64 13.70
C ASN A 236 7.67 4.30 12.66
N PHE A 237 6.42 4.59 12.99
CA PHE A 237 5.53 5.29 12.08
C PHE A 237 6.00 6.72 11.79
N ASP A 238 6.51 7.44 12.80
CA ASP A 238 7.15 8.76 12.61
C ASP A 238 8.34 8.69 11.64
N ARG A 239 9.10 7.59 11.69
CA ARG A 239 10.21 7.34 10.76
C ARG A 239 9.73 7.03 9.36
N LEU A 240 8.65 6.27 9.19
CA LEU A 240 8.02 6.07 7.88
C LEU A 240 7.60 7.43 7.28
N ILE A 241 6.86 8.24 8.03
CA ILE A 241 6.47 9.59 7.58
C ILE A 241 7.69 10.40 7.13
N SER A 242 8.81 10.31 7.86
CA SER A 242 10.04 11.02 7.52
C SER A 242 10.76 10.45 6.29
N ALA A 243 10.66 9.14 6.06
CA ALA A 243 11.36 8.42 5.02
C ALA A 243 10.65 8.46 3.66
N ILE A 244 9.33 8.27 3.65
CA ILE A 244 8.51 8.21 2.43
C ILE A 244 7.65 9.46 2.22
N GLY A 245 7.39 10.24 3.28
CA GLY A 245 6.52 11.41 3.18
C GLY A 245 5.04 11.06 3.28
N LEU A 246 4.21 12.06 2.97
CA LEU A 246 2.76 11.99 3.06
C LEU A 246 2.12 12.57 1.80
N ARG A 247 1.01 11.97 1.39
CA ARG A 247 0.12 12.50 0.36
C ARG A 247 -1.26 12.82 0.92
N ASP A 248 -2.01 13.66 0.20
CA ASP A 248 -3.42 13.83 0.47
C ASP A 248 -4.16 12.55 0.12
N ILE A 249 -5.03 12.08 1.03
CA ILE A 249 -5.94 10.98 0.72
C ILE A 249 -6.77 11.44 -0.47
N SER A 250 -6.72 10.68 -1.57
CA SER A 250 -7.51 11.02 -2.75
C SER A 250 -9.00 10.91 -2.40
N VAL A 251 -9.65 12.05 -2.22
CA VAL A 251 -11.11 12.10 -2.15
C VAL A 251 -11.56 12.00 -3.60
N GLU A 252 -12.27 10.93 -3.97
CA GLU A 252 -12.86 10.82 -5.30
C GLU A 252 -13.58 12.12 -5.65
N VAL A 253 -12.99 12.90 -6.55
CA VAL A 253 -13.64 14.07 -7.12
C VAL A 253 -14.83 13.52 -7.90
N PRO A 254 -16.07 14.01 -7.67
CA PRO A 254 -17.25 13.45 -8.32
C PRO A 254 -17.01 13.34 -9.82
N GLU A 255 -17.28 12.17 -10.39
CA GLU A 255 -17.01 11.90 -11.80
C GLU A 255 -17.51 13.05 -12.71
N PRO A 256 -16.90 13.27 -13.89
CA PRO A 256 -17.30 14.34 -14.80
C PRO A 256 -18.81 14.39 -15.08
N GLY A 257 -19.49 13.24 -15.08
CA GLY A 257 -20.94 13.14 -15.19
C GLY A 257 -21.69 13.80 -14.01
N THR A 258 -21.19 13.63 -12.78
CA THR A 258 -21.74 14.23 -11.56
C THR A 258 -21.53 15.73 -11.52
N VAL A 259 -20.37 16.22 -11.97
CA VAL A 259 -20.11 17.66 -12.14
C VAL A 259 -21.02 18.23 -13.24
N MET A 260 -21.20 17.52 -14.35
CA MET A 260 -22.08 17.95 -15.43
C MET A 260 -23.55 17.99 -14.99
N LEU A 261 -24.02 17.00 -14.23
CA LEU A 261 -25.35 16.96 -13.62
C LEU A 261 -25.56 18.10 -12.61
N MET A 262 -24.54 18.42 -11.80
CA MET A 262 -24.57 19.59 -10.91
C MET A 262 -24.65 20.91 -11.68
N LEU A 263 -23.86 21.07 -12.75
CA LEU A 263 -23.89 22.27 -13.57
C LEU A 263 -25.19 22.40 -14.37
N LEU A 264 -25.73 21.29 -14.90
CA LEU A 264 -27.03 21.24 -15.57
C LEU A 264 -28.16 21.61 -14.63
N SER A 265 -28.16 21.08 -13.40
CA SER A 265 -29.16 21.38 -12.39
C SER A 265 -29.08 22.85 -11.92
N LEU A 266 -27.89 23.42 -11.72
CA LEU A 266 -27.74 24.86 -11.49
C LEU A 266 -28.25 25.70 -12.68
N GLY A 267 -27.93 25.31 -13.91
CA GLY A 267 -28.43 25.98 -15.13
C GLY A 267 -29.96 25.95 -15.25
N LEU A 268 -30.59 24.82 -14.90
CA LEU A 268 -32.05 24.68 -14.85
C LEU A 268 -32.68 25.54 -13.74
N MET A 269 -32.04 25.67 -12.58
CA MET A 269 -32.53 26.56 -11.51
C MET A 269 -32.43 28.05 -11.88
N VAL A 270 -31.34 28.47 -12.53
CA VAL A 270 -31.16 29.85 -12.98
C VAL A 270 -32.12 30.21 -14.12
N SER A 271 -32.39 29.28 -15.03
CA SER A 271 -33.38 29.50 -16.11
C SER A 271 -34.82 29.55 -15.59
N ARG A 272 -35.18 28.75 -14.57
CA ARG A 272 -36.49 28.85 -13.89
C ARG A 272 -36.71 30.22 -13.24
N ARG A 273 -35.69 30.85 -12.64
CA ARG A 273 -35.81 32.20 -12.05
C ARG A 273 -36.13 33.30 -13.09
N LYS A 274 -35.82 33.10 -14.37
CA LYS A 274 -36.14 34.06 -15.44
C LYS A 274 -37.57 33.92 -15.99
N LEU A 275 -38.26 32.82 -15.71
CA LEU A 275 -39.63 32.56 -16.16
C LEU A 275 -40.70 33.02 -15.14
N ILE A 276 -40.28 33.46 -13.95
CA ILE A 276 -41.16 33.91 -12.84
C ILE A 276 -41.19 35.46 -12.74
N LYS A 277 -40.64 36.17 -13.74
CA LYS A 277 -40.81 37.62 -13.92
C LYS A 277 -41.47 37.89 -15.25
#